data_AF-A0A7X5SCK4-F1
#
_entry.id   AF-A0A7X5SCK4-F1
#
_cell.length_a   1.000
_cell.length_b   1.000
_cell.length_c   1.000
_cell.angle_alpha   90.00
_cell.angle_beta   90.00
_cell.angle_gamma   90.00
#
_symmetry.space_group_name_H-M   'P 1'
#
loop_
_entity.id
_entity.type
_entity.pdbx_description
1 polymer ?
#
loop_
_entity_poly.entity_id
_entity_poly.type
_entity_poly.pdbx_seq_one_letter_code
_entity_poly.pdbx_strand_id
1 'polypeptide(L)'
;HLDSAKGRDLQTHPQAALLFLWRSLREAGIQVRIEGGVQLVGADESDAYFASRPRMSQIGAWASLQSQTLGSREEFDAAIAKVEATFDGREVP
;
A
#
# COMPACT_ATOMS: atom_id res chain seq x y z
N HIS A 1 2.53 4.12 -3.61
CA HIS A 1 2.57 3.70 -5.03
C HIS A 1 1.40 4.30 -5.82
N LEU A 2 1.59 5.53 -6.32
CA LEU A 2 0.59 6.16 -7.19
C LEU A 2 0.54 5.51 -8.58
N ASP A 3 1.65 4.91 -9.04
CA ASP A 3 1.72 4.26 -10.36
C ASP A 3 1.20 2.81 -10.40
N SER A 4 0.70 2.28 -9.29
CA SER A 4 0.07 0.96 -9.26
C SER A 4 -1.19 0.93 -10.14
N ALA A 5 -1.73 -0.26 -10.47
CA ALA A 5 -2.96 -0.37 -11.28
C ALA A 5 -4.11 0.47 -10.68
N LYS A 6 -4.44 0.25 -9.40
CA LYS A 6 -5.46 1.05 -8.70
C LYS A 6 -5.14 2.54 -8.64
N GLY A 7 -3.86 2.90 -8.53
CA GLY A 7 -3.43 4.29 -8.42
C GLY A 7 -3.62 5.04 -9.74
N ARG A 8 -3.36 4.37 -10.87
CA ARG A 8 -3.64 4.89 -12.22
C ARG A 8 -5.14 4.99 -12.47
N ASP A 9 -5.92 3.98 -12.08
CA ASP A 9 -7.37 4.02 -12.20
C ASP A 9 -7.96 5.21 -11.43
N LEU A 10 -7.56 5.42 -10.17
CA LEU A 10 -8.08 6.53 -9.35
C LEU A 10 -7.60 7.91 -9.79
N GLN A 11 -6.43 8.03 -10.43
CA GLN A 11 -5.98 9.29 -11.04
C GLN A 11 -6.79 9.65 -12.29
N THR A 12 -7.21 8.65 -13.07
CA THR A 12 -8.01 8.85 -14.29
C THR A 12 -9.51 9.00 -13.99
N HIS A 13 -10.01 8.28 -12.97
CA HIS A 13 -11.40 8.32 -12.53
C HIS A 13 -11.47 8.28 -10.99
N PRO A 14 -11.55 9.44 -10.31
CA PRO A 14 -11.44 9.54 -8.86
C PRO A 14 -12.75 9.18 -8.15
N GLN A 15 -13.22 7.94 -8.35
CA GLN A 15 -14.39 7.36 -7.70
C GLN A 15 -14.01 5.97 -7.19
N ALA A 16 -14.47 5.62 -6.00
CA ALA A 16 -14.23 4.30 -5.41
C ALA A 16 -15.44 3.79 -4.62
N ALA A 17 -15.44 2.47 -4.42
CA ALA A 17 -16.34 1.79 -3.50
C ALA A 17 -15.52 0.93 -2.53
N LEU A 18 -15.91 0.91 -1.26
CA LEU A 18 -15.34 0.08 -0.21
C LEU A 18 -16.42 -0.80 0.39
N LEU A 19 -16.04 -2.02 0.78
CA LEU A 19 -16.92 -2.97 1.46
C LEU A 19 -16.22 -3.55 2.67
N PHE A 20 -16.82 -3.36 3.84
CA PHE A 20 -16.45 -4.06 5.07
C PHE A 20 -17.47 -5.16 5.34
N LEU A 21 -16.99 -6.39 5.50
CA LEU A 21 -17.83 -7.54 5.85
C LEU A 21 -17.38 -8.12 7.20
N TRP A 22 -18.22 -7.96 8.21
CA TRP A 22 -18.03 -8.55 9.53
C TRP A 22 -18.91 -9.78 9.68
N ARG A 23 -18.37 -10.93 9.27
CA ARG A 23 -19.10 -12.21 9.30
C ARG A 23 -19.48 -12.65 10.71
N SER A 24 -18.66 -12.31 11.71
CA SER A 24 -18.84 -12.73 13.11
C SER A 24 -19.72 -11.80 13.95
N LEU A 25 -20.11 -10.64 13.42
CA LEU A 25 -21.01 -9.74 14.13
C LEU A 25 -22.46 -10.11 13.86
N ARG A 26 -23.22 -10.45 14.92
CA ARG A 26 -24.63 -10.90 14.87
C ARG A 26 -24.80 -12.24 14.15
N GLU A 27 -25.99 -12.84 14.26
CA GLU A 27 -26.31 -14.13 13.64
C GLU A 27 -26.26 -14.11 12.09
N ALA A 28 -26.52 -12.96 11.47
CA ALA A 28 -26.56 -12.80 10.01
C ALA A 28 -25.34 -12.08 9.40
N GLY A 29 -24.33 -11.70 10.21
CA GLY A 29 -23.24 -10.84 9.76
C GLY A 29 -23.64 -9.37 9.58
N ILE A 30 -22.66 -8.47 9.51
CA ILE A 30 -22.85 -7.06 9.18
C ILE A 30 -22.02 -6.71 7.94
N GLN A 31 -22.63 -6.00 7.00
CA GLN A 31 -21.94 -5.44 5.83
C GLN A 31 -22.12 -3.92 5.78
N VAL A 32 -21.00 -3.20 5.57
CA VAL A 32 -20.99 -1.75 5.37
C VAL A 32 -20.42 -1.46 3.99
N ARG A 33 -21.12 -0.65 3.20
CA ARG A 33 -20.70 -0.18 1.87
C ARG A 33 -20.51 1.34 1.90
N ILE A 34 -19.44 1.81 1.29
CA ILE A 34 -19.10 3.23 1.19
C ILE A 34 -18.75 3.52 -0.26
N GLU A 35 -19.32 4.56 -0.84
CA GLU A 35 -19.13 4.96 -2.23
C GLU A 35 -18.92 6.48 -2.29
N GLY A 36 -18.02 6.95 -3.14
CA GLY A 36 -17.81 8.38 -3.30
C GLY A 36 -16.54 8.76 -4.05
N GLY A 37 -16.30 10.08 -4.10
CA GLY A 37 -15.10 10.64 -4.68
C GLY A 37 -13.84 10.35 -3.85
N VAL A 38 -12.71 10.24 -4.53
CA VAL A 38 -11.39 10.03 -3.91
C VAL A 38 -10.53 11.27 -4.09
N GLN A 39 -9.76 11.62 -3.06
CA GLN A 39 -8.76 12.68 -3.10
C GLN A 39 -7.45 12.14 -2.55
N LEU A 40 -6.33 12.67 -3.05
CA LEU A 40 -5.03 12.40 -2.47
C LEU A 40 -4.95 13.06 -1.08
N VAL A 41 -4.43 12.32 -0.12
CA VAL A 41 -4.01 12.89 1.17
C VAL A 41 -2.78 13.78 0.96
N GLY A 42 -2.51 14.68 1.90
CA GLY A 42 -1.34 15.56 1.84
C GLY A 42 -0.04 14.76 1.89
N ALA A 43 1.02 15.30 1.27
CA ALA A 43 2.35 14.67 1.29
C ALA A 43 2.84 14.49 2.74
N ASP A 44 2.78 15.53 3.55
CA ASP A 44 3.19 15.51 4.97
C ASP A 44 2.43 14.44 5.78
N GLU A 45 1.14 14.27 5.51
CA GLU A 45 0.31 13.24 6.17
C GLU A 45 0.74 11.83 5.73
N SER A 46 0.97 11.65 4.44
CA SER A 46 1.47 10.38 3.87
C SER A 46 2.85 10.01 4.42
N ASP A 47 3.76 10.98 4.49
CA ASP A 47 5.14 10.79 4.96
C ASP A 47 5.16 10.48 6.46
N ALA A 48 4.37 11.20 7.26
CA ALA A 48 4.23 10.92 8.69
C ALA A 48 3.65 9.52 8.95
N TYR A 49 2.62 9.12 8.21
CA TYR A 49 2.07 7.76 8.30
C TYR A 49 3.08 6.70 7.84
N PHE A 50 3.85 6.97 6.79
CA PHE A 50 4.87 6.04 6.29
C PHE A 50 5.96 5.80 7.34
N ALA A 51 6.47 6.89 7.94
CA ALA A 51 7.48 6.84 8.99
C ALA A 51 7.02 6.06 10.23
N SER A 52 5.71 6.03 10.53
CA SER A 52 5.17 5.27 11.68
C SER A 52 5.04 3.77 11.43
N ARG A 53 5.22 3.28 10.19
CA ARG A 53 5.07 1.86 9.87
C ARG A 53 6.23 1.03 10.41
N PRO A 54 6.04 -0.27 10.69
CA PRO A 54 7.15 -1.17 11.00
C PRO A 54 8.21 -1.13 9.90
N ARG A 55 9.50 -1.18 10.26
CA ARG A 55 10.62 -1.05 9.31
C ARG A 55 10.50 -1.97 8.09
N MET A 56 10.17 -3.25 8.29
CA MET A 56 10.00 -4.18 7.15
C MET A 56 8.84 -3.82 6.21
N SER A 57 7.81 -3.12 6.71
CA SER A 57 6.75 -2.57 5.87
C SER A 57 7.23 -1.40 5.01
N GLN A 58 8.15 -0.58 5.52
CA GLN A 58 8.78 0.51 4.76
C GLN A 58 9.71 -0.07 3.68
N ILE A 59 10.58 -1.02 4.05
CA ILE A 59 11.48 -1.73 3.13
C ILE A 59 10.69 -2.43 2.01
N GLY A 60 9.62 -3.16 2.36
CA GLY A 60 8.78 -3.83 1.37
C GLY A 60 8.09 -2.86 0.40
N ALA A 61 7.72 -1.66 0.86
CA ALA A 61 7.18 -0.62 -0.01
C ALA A 61 8.26 -0.07 -0.97
N TRP A 62 9.50 0.07 -0.55
CA TRP A 62 10.60 0.49 -1.44
C TRP A 62 11.02 -0.60 -2.43
N ALA A 63 11.05 -1.86 -2.00
CA ALA A 63 11.46 -2.99 -2.83
C ALA A 63 10.41 -3.36 -3.89
N SER A 64 9.13 -3.09 -3.63
CA SER A 64 8.03 -3.50 -4.52
C SER A 64 7.67 -2.44 -5.54
N LEU A 65 7.86 -2.74 -6.82
CA LEU A 65 7.17 -2.03 -7.90
C LEU A 65 5.73 -2.55 -7.97
N GLN A 66 4.87 -2.07 -7.07
CA GLN A 66 3.52 -2.61 -6.88
C GLN A 66 2.73 -2.71 -8.21
N SER A 67 2.21 -3.91 -8.48
CA SER A 67 1.45 -4.28 -9.69
C SER A 67 2.29 -4.45 -10.97
N GLN A 68 3.62 -4.45 -10.89
CA GLN A 68 4.49 -4.86 -12.00
C GLN A 68 4.77 -6.36 -11.94
N THR A 69 4.97 -6.97 -13.10
CA THR A 69 5.35 -8.39 -13.22
C THR A 69 6.79 -8.58 -12.72
N LEU A 70 7.01 -9.66 -11.98
CA LEU A 70 8.33 -10.12 -11.55
C LEU A 70 8.73 -11.35 -12.36
N GLY A 71 10.03 -11.50 -12.65
CA GLY A 71 10.56 -12.67 -13.34
C GLY A 71 10.59 -13.90 -12.44
N SER A 72 10.86 -13.72 -11.15
CA SER A 72 10.81 -14.79 -10.15
C SER A 72 10.61 -14.28 -8.72
N ARG A 73 10.45 -15.19 -7.76
CA ARG A 73 10.36 -14.83 -6.34
C ARG A 73 11.70 -14.35 -5.80
N GLU A 74 12.80 -14.94 -6.25
CA GLU A 74 14.17 -14.64 -5.85
C GLU A 74 14.58 -13.22 -6.24
N GLU A 75 14.06 -12.72 -7.38
CA GLU A 75 14.25 -11.32 -7.79
C GLU A 75 13.71 -10.36 -6.73
N PHE A 76 12.52 -10.66 -6.18
CA PHE A 76 11.92 -9.83 -5.13
C PHE A 76 12.65 -9.96 -3.80
N ASP A 77 13.06 -11.17 -3.41
CA ASP A 77 13.87 -11.38 -2.20
C ASP A 77 15.20 -10.61 -2.29
N ALA A 78 15.85 -10.60 -3.47
CA ALA A 78 17.06 -9.82 -3.71
C ALA A 78 16.82 -8.30 -3.66
N ALA A 79 15.69 -7.82 -4.17
CA ALA A 79 15.29 -6.42 -4.07
C ALA A 79 15.10 -5.99 -2.62
N ILE A 80 14.44 -6.82 -1.79
CA ILE A 80 14.30 -6.57 -0.35
C ILE A 80 15.67 -6.48 0.31
N ALA A 81 16.54 -7.46 0.12
CA ALA A 81 17.87 -7.48 0.73
C ALA A 81 18.71 -6.25 0.32
N LYS A 82 18.62 -5.83 -0.95
CA LYS A 82 19.28 -4.62 -1.44
C LYS A 82 18.78 -3.36 -0.73
N VAL A 83 17.47 -3.21 -0.61
CA VAL A 83 16.85 -2.04 0.06
C VAL A 83 17.17 -2.03 1.56
N GLU A 84 17.12 -3.19 2.21
CA GLU A 84 17.48 -3.34 3.62
C GLU A 84 18.94 -2.93 3.87
N ALA A 85 19.88 -3.43 3.07
CA ALA A 85 21.28 -3.03 3.13
C ALA A 85 21.48 -1.53 2.81
N THR A 86 20.70 -0.99 1.87
CA THR A 86 20.75 0.44 1.53
C THR A 86 20.37 1.29 2.72
N PHE A 87 19.35 0.92 3.49
CA PHE A 87 18.87 1.74 4.61
C PHE A 87 19.36 1.27 5.98
N ASP A 88 20.29 0.33 6.06
CA ASP A 88 20.79 -0.19 7.34
C ASP A 88 21.26 0.94 8.27
N GLY A 89 20.82 0.89 9.53
CA GLY A 89 21.06 1.93 10.54
C GLY A 89 20.49 3.33 10.22
N ARG A 90 19.71 3.48 9.15
CA ARG A 90 19.16 4.76 8.66
C ARG A 90 17.64 4.71 8.53
N GLU A 91 17.02 5.88 8.48
CA GLU A 91 15.60 6.01 8.17
C GLU A 91 15.34 5.64 6.70
N VAL A 92 14.17 5.09 6.45
CA VAL A 92 13.66 4.83 5.10
C VAL A 92 12.79 6.03 4.74
N PRO A 93 13.18 6.84 3.74
CA PRO A 93 12.43 8.03 3.36
C PRO A 93 11.13 7.69 2.62
#